data_AF-A0AA51GRY4-F1
#
_entry.id   AF-A0AA51GRY4-F1
#
_cell.length_a   1.000
_cell.length_b   1.000
_cell.length_c   1.000
_cell.angle_alpha   90.00
_cell.angle_beta   90.00
_cell.angle_gamma   90.00
#
_symmetry.space_group_name_H-M   'P 1'
#
loop_
_entity.id
_entity.type
_entity.pdbx_description
1 polymer ?
#
loop_
_entity_poly.entity_id
_entity_poly.type
_entity_poly.pdbx_seq_one_letter_code
_entity_poly.pdbx_strand_id
1 'polypeptide(L)'
;MKRKSYLLLLFVFLLLSACSNPVASKNTMIIKPSQFSAETQEVLSIFDDEVFFFDYSIDETIKSFSINLWAYQNGEWVENGATYGEEEFLRNRIAICTSNNNFDLFTIDETGYTKFTAPVSETYFSDCKSIAYMPLTKSTPIELNFYG
;
A
#
# COMPACT_ATOMS: atom_id res chain seq x y z
N MET A 1 3.28 0.32 -64.06
CA MET A 1 3.97 -0.22 -62.86
C MET A 1 3.92 0.69 -61.62
N LYS A 2 3.93 2.03 -61.74
CA LYS A 2 3.97 2.94 -60.58
C LYS A 2 2.76 2.86 -59.63
N ARG A 3 1.54 2.64 -60.15
CA ARG A 3 0.30 2.61 -59.35
C ARG A 3 0.21 1.42 -58.37
N LYS A 4 0.77 0.25 -58.73
CA LYS A 4 0.88 -0.92 -57.83
C LYS A 4 2.00 -0.76 -56.79
N SER A 5 3.03 0.02 -57.12
CA SER A 5 4.14 0.35 -56.20
C SER A 5 3.69 1.28 -55.06
N TYR A 6 2.81 2.25 -55.33
CA TYR A 6 2.22 3.11 -54.28
C TYR A 6 1.30 2.33 -53.32
N LEU A 7 0.55 1.34 -53.83
CA LEU A 7 -0.28 0.45 -53.00
C LEU A 7 0.56 -0.44 -52.07
N LEU A 8 1.70 -0.94 -52.56
CA LEU A 8 2.64 -1.71 -51.74
C LEU A 8 3.27 -0.84 -50.64
N LEU A 9 3.64 0.40 -50.98
CA LEU A 9 4.24 1.35 -50.04
C LEU A 9 3.27 1.78 -48.94
N LEU A 10 1.99 1.95 -49.28
CA LEU A 10 0.93 2.28 -48.33
C LEU A 10 0.65 1.12 -47.36
N PHE A 11 0.72 -0.12 -47.84
CA PHE A 11 0.55 -1.32 -47.01
C PHE A 11 1.72 -1.51 -46.03
N VAL A 12 2.95 -1.22 -46.45
CA VAL A 12 4.14 -1.26 -45.58
C VAL A 12 4.08 -0.18 -44.48
N PHE A 13 3.58 1.03 -44.80
CA PHE A 13 3.38 2.09 -43.80
C PHE A 13 2.31 1.74 -42.75
N LEU A 14 1.24 1.05 -43.15
CA LEU A 14 0.20 0.55 -42.24
C LEU A 14 0.72 -0.55 -41.30
N LEU A 15 1.65 -1.40 -41.76
CA LEU A 15 2.29 -2.42 -40.92
C LEU A 15 3.28 -1.81 -39.91
N LEU A 16 3.96 -0.72 -40.26
CA LEU A 16 4.91 -0.01 -39.38
C LEU A 16 4.22 0.81 -38.27
N SER A 17 2.93 1.14 -38.43
CA SER A 17 2.14 1.88 -37.43
C SER A 17 1.39 0.96 -36.46
N ALA A 18 1.41 -0.36 -36.67
CA ALA A 18 0.81 -1.34 -35.77
C ALA A 18 1.69 -1.73 -34.57
N CYS A 19 2.91 -1.19 -34.47
CA CYS A 19 3.80 -1.36 -33.32
C CYS A 19 3.79 -0.14 -32.39
N SER A 20 2.64 0.47 -32.15
CA SER A 20 2.44 1.13 -30.85
C SER A 20 1.93 0.07 -29.89
N ASN A 21 2.82 -0.72 -29.31
CA ASN A 21 2.48 -1.32 -28.03
C ASN A 21 2.09 -0.13 -27.13
N PRO A 22 0.86 -0.02 -26.61
CA PRO A 22 0.68 0.81 -25.44
C PRO A 22 1.69 0.24 -24.46
N VAL A 23 2.71 1.03 -24.12
CA VAL A 23 3.52 0.74 -22.94
C VAL A 23 2.48 0.67 -21.85
N ALA A 24 2.12 -0.57 -21.46
CA ALA A 24 1.26 -0.81 -20.33
C ALA A 24 1.84 0.07 -19.24
N SER A 25 1.07 1.07 -18.81
CA SER A 25 1.49 2.00 -17.78
C SER A 25 2.03 1.12 -16.67
N LYS A 26 3.33 1.23 -16.37
CA LYS A 26 3.96 0.52 -15.27
C LYS A 26 3.02 0.68 -14.09
N ASN A 27 2.29 -0.38 -13.71
CA ASN A 27 1.29 -0.34 -12.65
C ASN A 27 2.07 0.01 -11.40
N THR A 28 2.08 1.30 -11.07
CA THR A 28 2.97 1.81 -10.04
C THR A 28 2.29 1.45 -8.74
N MET A 29 2.84 0.45 -8.05
CA MET A 29 2.36 0.06 -6.74
C MET A 29 2.51 1.23 -5.79
N ILE A 30 1.46 1.52 -5.01
CA ILE A 30 1.41 2.70 -4.15
C ILE A 30 0.69 2.40 -2.84
N ILE A 31 1.05 3.15 -1.80
CA ILE A 31 0.28 3.30 -0.58
C ILE A 31 -0.05 4.80 -0.39
N LYS A 32 -1.25 5.11 0.11
CA LYS A 32 -1.69 6.50 0.33
C LYS A 32 -2.69 6.56 1.49
N PRO A 33 -2.86 7.75 2.13
CA PRO A 33 -3.93 7.93 3.11
C PRO A 33 -5.30 7.62 2.49
N SER A 34 -6.13 6.88 3.22
CA SER A 34 -7.49 6.58 2.79
C SER A 34 -8.33 7.86 2.75
N GLN A 35 -9.21 7.95 1.75
CA GLN A 35 -10.21 9.01 1.68
C GLN A 35 -11.56 8.47 2.12
N PHE A 36 -12.22 9.21 3.02
CA PHE A 36 -13.51 8.87 3.59
C PHE A 36 -14.51 9.98 3.30
N SER A 37 -15.81 9.67 3.39
CA SER A 37 -16.87 10.68 3.35
C SER A 37 -16.74 11.62 4.55
N ALA A 38 -17.34 12.81 4.46
CA ALA A 38 -17.37 13.76 5.58
C ALA A 38 -17.99 13.14 6.85
N GLU A 39 -19.09 12.38 6.69
CA GLU A 39 -19.75 11.65 7.77
C GLU A 39 -18.80 10.65 8.44
N THR A 40 -18.08 9.85 7.65
CA THR A 40 -17.11 8.89 8.22
C THR A 40 -15.93 9.61 8.87
N GLN A 41 -15.46 10.73 8.32
CA GLN A 41 -14.40 11.52 8.95
C GLN A 41 -14.84 12.10 10.30
N GLU A 42 -16.09 12.52 10.44
CA GLU A 42 -16.66 12.98 11.71
C GLU A 42 -16.64 11.87 12.75
N VAL A 43 -17.05 10.64 12.39
CA VAL A 43 -16.97 9.48 13.28
C VAL A 43 -15.53 9.15 13.65
N LEU A 44 -14.61 9.18 12.67
CA LEU A 44 -13.21 8.90 12.91
C LEU A 44 -12.54 9.94 13.81
N SER A 45 -13.00 11.20 13.80
CA SER A 45 -12.46 12.25 14.67
C SER A 45 -12.64 11.98 16.17
N ILE A 46 -13.55 11.07 16.55
CA ILE A 46 -13.75 10.64 17.95
C ILE A 46 -12.55 9.83 18.46
N PHE A 47 -11.83 9.15 17.56
CA PHE A 47 -10.65 8.34 17.88
C PHE A 47 -9.35 9.16 17.82
N ASP A 48 -9.47 10.48 17.71
CA ASP A 48 -8.36 11.42 17.54
C ASP A 48 -7.32 10.90 16.52
N ASP A 49 -6.04 10.94 16.88
CA ASP A 49 -4.90 10.45 16.10
C ASP A 49 -4.48 9.03 16.53
N GLU A 50 -5.37 8.23 17.13
CA GLU A 50 -5.04 6.87 17.53
C GLU A 50 -5.18 5.86 16.38
N VAL A 51 -5.94 6.21 15.33
CA VAL A 51 -6.24 5.30 14.22
C VAL A 51 -5.94 5.95 12.88
N PHE A 52 -5.15 5.27 12.05
CA PHE A 52 -4.77 5.71 10.70
C PHE A 52 -5.16 4.68 9.65
N PHE A 53 -5.68 5.13 8.51
CA PHE A 53 -6.07 4.27 7.40
C PHE A 53 -5.28 4.59 6.14
N PHE A 54 -4.85 3.55 5.45
CA PHE A 54 -4.13 3.66 4.19
C PHE A 54 -4.70 2.70 3.15
N ASP A 55 -4.95 3.23 1.95
CA ASP A 55 -5.29 2.42 0.79
C ASP A 55 -4.00 2.09 0.04
N TYR A 56 -3.84 0.83 -0.36
CA TYR A 56 -2.73 0.40 -1.19
C TYR A 56 -3.21 -0.31 -2.46
N SER A 57 -2.38 -0.23 -3.50
CA SER A 57 -2.54 -0.94 -4.75
C SER A 57 -1.24 -1.64 -5.07
N ILE A 58 -1.29 -2.97 -5.17
CA ILE A 58 -0.21 -3.81 -5.66
C ILE A 58 -0.54 -4.27 -7.09
N ASP A 59 0.47 -4.61 -7.88
CA ASP A 59 0.23 -5.15 -9.21
C ASP A 59 -0.16 -6.64 -9.14
N GLU A 60 -0.83 -7.13 -10.18
CA GLU A 60 -1.35 -8.50 -10.24
C GLU A 60 -0.25 -9.57 -10.32
N THR A 61 1.03 -9.19 -10.48
CA THR A 61 2.15 -10.13 -10.51
C THR A 61 2.74 -10.39 -9.11
N ILE A 62 2.30 -9.63 -8.10
CA ILE A 62 2.73 -9.79 -6.72
C ILE A 62 2.04 -10.98 -6.07
N LYS A 63 2.82 -12.02 -5.77
CA LYS A 63 2.32 -13.26 -5.15
C LYS A 63 2.07 -13.15 -3.65
N SER A 64 2.80 -12.28 -2.98
CA SER A 64 2.71 -12.10 -1.55
C SER A 64 3.27 -10.74 -1.12
N PHE A 65 2.86 -10.30 0.06
CA PHE A 65 3.41 -9.13 0.71
C PHE A 65 3.59 -9.40 2.20
N SER A 66 4.45 -8.60 2.83
CA SER A 66 4.55 -8.52 4.28
C SER A 66 4.40 -7.08 4.75
N ILE A 67 3.79 -6.93 5.92
CA ILE A 67 3.75 -5.67 6.65
C ILE A 67 4.50 -5.90 7.95
N ASN A 68 5.66 -5.26 8.08
CA ASN A 68 6.56 -5.42 9.21
C ASN A 68 6.42 -4.20 10.12
N LEU A 69 6.19 -4.44 11.40
CA LEU A 69 6.22 -3.41 12.44
C LEU A 69 7.66 -3.29 12.95
N TRP A 70 8.16 -2.06 13.03
CA TRP A 70 9.47 -1.77 13.59
C TRP A 70 9.32 -0.85 14.78
N ALA A 71 9.99 -1.19 15.87
CA ALA A 71 10.11 -0.35 17.05
C ALA A 71 11.55 0.17 17.16
N TYR A 72 11.71 1.47 17.40
CA TYR A 72 13.02 2.04 17.69
C TYR A 72 13.24 2.04 19.20
N GLN A 73 14.12 1.17 19.70
CA GLN A 73 14.37 0.99 21.13
C GLN A 73 15.87 0.88 21.38
N ASN A 74 16.35 1.50 22.46
CA ASN A 74 17.77 1.44 22.88
C ASN A 74 18.78 1.82 21.78
N GLY A 75 18.40 2.70 20.84
CA GLY A 75 19.26 3.18 19.76
C GLY A 75 19.19 2.36 18.47
N GLU A 76 18.40 1.29 18.42
CA GLU A 76 18.31 0.38 17.28
C GLU A 76 16.87 0.17 16.81
N TRP A 77 16.70 -0.12 15.51
CA TRP A 77 15.43 -0.57 14.96
C TRP A 77 15.30 -2.08 15.17
N VAL A 78 14.28 -2.48 15.93
CA VAL A 78 13.96 -3.87 16.22
C VAL A 78 12.63 -4.21 15.55
N GLU A 79 12.60 -5.28 14.78
CA GLU A 79 11.35 -5.79 14.22
C GLU A 79 10.45 -6.29 15.36
N ASN A 80 9.25 -5.72 15.48
CA ASN A 80 8.29 -5.99 16.54
C ASN A 80 7.03 -6.68 15.99
N GLY A 81 7.24 -7.63 15.08
CA GLY A 81 6.20 -8.44 14.47
C GLY A 81 5.96 -8.13 13.00
N ALA A 82 5.41 -9.12 12.30
CA ALA A 82 5.06 -9.02 10.89
C ALA A 82 3.77 -9.78 10.62
N THR A 83 2.98 -9.28 9.68
CA THR A 83 1.89 -10.04 9.06
C THR A 83 2.20 -10.27 7.58
N TYR A 84 1.69 -11.37 7.05
CA TYR A 84 1.90 -11.81 5.69
C TYR A 84 0.56 -12.04 5.02
N GLY A 85 0.45 -11.67 3.75
CA GLY A 85 -0.76 -11.89 2.94
C GLY A 85 -0.42 -12.48 1.57
N GLU A 86 -1.38 -13.24 1.02
CA GLU A 86 -1.31 -13.88 -0.31
C GLU A 86 -2.08 -13.07 -1.38
N GLU A 87 -2.19 -13.62 -2.59
CA GLU A 87 -2.54 -12.92 -3.85
C GLU A 87 -3.96 -12.32 -3.93
N GLU A 88 -4.92 -12.76 -3.10
CA GLU A 88 -6.32 -12.27 -3.16
C GLU A 88 -6.47 -10.79 -2.76
N PHE A 89 -5.38 -10.12 -2.38
CA PHE A 89 -5.41 -8.78 -1.80
C PHE A 89 -5.05 -7.62 -2.76
N LEU A 90 -5.52 -7.65 -4.01
CA LEU A 90 -5.14 -6.70 -5.09
C LEU A 90 -5.47 -5.21 -4.83
N ARG A 91 -6.46 -4.91 -3.98
CA ARG A 91 -6.80 -3.54 -3.54
C ARG A 91 -7.33 -3.59 -2.13
N ASN A 92 -6.50 -3.25 -1.17
CA ASN A 92 -6.92 -3.31 0.22
C ASN A 92 -6.52 -2.09 0.99
N ARG A 93 -7.18 -2.00 2.13
CA ARG A 93 -6.96 -0.97 3.11
C ARG A 93 -6.26 -1.60 4.29
N ILE A 94 -5.30 -0.90 4.83
CA ILE A 94 -4.82 -1.18 6.17
C ILE A 94 -5.31 -0.12 7.14
N ALA A 95 -5.59 -0.53 8.37
CA ALA A 95 -5.77 0.40 9.48
C ALA A 95 -4.73 0.09 10.55
N ILE A 96 -4.16 1.13 11.14
CA ILE A 96 -3.21 1.03 12.24
C ILE A 96 -3.86 1.73 13.42
N CYS A 97 -4.04 1.00 14.53
CA CYS A 97 -4.56 1.53 15.78
C CYS A 97 -3.52 1.40 16.88
N THR A 98 -3.24 2.51 17.55
CA THR A 98 -2.30 2.59 18.67
C THR A 98 -3.04 3.04 19.93
N SER A 99 -3.99 2.22 20.39
CA SER A 99 -4.71 2.47 21.65
C SER A 99 -4.22 1.54 22.75
N ASN A 100 -4.26 2.02 24.00
CA ASN A 100 -4.09 1.20 25.22
C ASN A 100 -2.83 0.29 25.23
N ASN A 101 -1.69 0.84 24.82
CA ASN A 101 -0.39 0.15 24.82
C ASN A 101 -0.23 -1.03 23.84
N ASN A 102 -1.12 -1.17 22.86
CA ASN A 102 -0.98 -2.17 21.81
C ASN A 102 -0.83 -1.49 20.46
N PHE A 103 -0.20 -2.22 19.53
CA PHE A 103 -0.25 -1.87 18.12
C PHE A 103 -1.15 -2.90 17.43
N ASP A 104 -2.28 -2.43 16.92
CA ASP A 104 -3.22 -3.24 16.17
C ASP A 104 -3.11 -2.87 14.68
N LEU A 105 -2.82 -3.86 13.85
CA LEU A 105 -2.88 -3.77 12.40
C LEU A 105 -4.10 -4.50 11.89
N PHE A 106 -4.91 -3.81 11.11
CA PHE A 106 -6.04 -4.38 10.41
C PHE A 106 -5.73 -4.42 8.91
N THR A 107 -5.97 -5.55 8.28
CA THR A 107 -6.12 -5.64 6.82
C THR A 107 -7.60 -5.74 6.51
N ILE A 108 -8.10 -4.87 5.64
CA ILE A 108 -9.53 -4.70 5.36
C ILE A 108 -9.75 -4.89 3.87
N ASP A 109 -10.69 -5.77 3.55
CA ASP A 109 -11.13 -6.12 2.20
C ASP A 109 -12.67 -6.03 2.09
N GLU A 110 -13.22 -6.51 0.98
CA GLU A 110 -14.67 -6.53 0.73
C GLU A 110 -15.45 -7.56 1.57
N THR A 111 -14.78 -8.57 2.11
CA THR A 111 -15.35 -9.65 2.92
C THR A 111 -15.28 -9.36 4.42
N GLY A 112 -14.41 -8.45 4.85
CA GLY A 112 -14.29 -8.04 6.24
C GLY A 112 -12.89 -7.52 6.59
N TYR A 113 -12.39 -7.94 7.74
CA TYR A 113 -11.06 -7.57 8.19
C TYR A 113 -10.35 -8.71 8.92
N THR A 114 -9.02 -8.73 8.81
CA THR A 114 -8.14 -9.51 9.69
C THR A 114 -7.41 -8.56 10.62
N LYS A 115 -7.24 -8.97 11.88
CA LYS A 115 -6.56 -8.18 12.91
C LYS A 115 -5.29 -8.91 13.36
N PHE A 116 -4.17 -8.20 13.37
CA PHE A 116 -2.92 -8.59 14.00
C PHE A 116 -2.63 -7.63 15.16
N THR A 117 -2.34 -8.17 16.35
CA THR A 117 -1.95 -7.38 17.52
C THR A 117 -0.50 -7.70 17.84
N ALA A 118 0.37 -6.69 17.73
CA ALA A 118 1.74 -6.81 18.19
C ALA A 118 1.83 -6.49 19.69
N PRO A 119 2.49 -7.32 20.51
CA PRO A 119 2.84 -6.94 21.87
C PRO A 119 3.82 -5.77 21.81
N VAL A 120 3.53 -4.67 22.49
CA VAL A 120 4.53 -3.59 22.62
C VAL A 120 5.57 -4.08 23.63
N SER A 121 6.80 -4.34 23.17
CA SER A 121 7.89 -4.81 24.02
C SER A 121 8.29 -3.74 25.04
N GLU A 122 8.39 -4.14 26.31
CA GLU A 122 8.95 -3.49 27.52
C GLU A 122 8.61 -2.02 27.85
N THR A 123 8.12 -1.22 26.90
CA THR A 123 7.78 0.19 27.06
C THR A 123 6.33 0.39 26.69
N TYR A 124 5.44 0.32 27.67
CA TYR A 124 4.03 0.59 27.47
C TYR A 124 3.85 2.07 27.09
N PHE A 125 3.06 2.38 26.06
CA PHE A 125 2.78 3.78 25.67
C PHE A 125 2.25 4.62 26.86
N SER A 126 1.57 3.98 27.81
CA SER A 126 1.09 4.57 29.07
C SER A 126 2.20 5.12 29.96
N ASP A 127 3.42 4.59 29.84
CA ASP A 127 4.58 5.02 30.61
C ASP A 127 5.32 6.20 29.93
N CYS A 128 4.95 6.51 28.67
CA CYS A 128 5.51 7.65 27.95
C CYS A 128 4.98 8.97 28.53
N LYS A 129 5.89 9.93 28.74
CA LYS A 129 5.52 11.30 29.15
C LYS A 129 4.77 12.07 28.06
N SER A 130 4.90 11.65 26.81
CA SER A 130 4.26 12.25 25.64
C SER A 130 4.23 11.24 24.50
N ILE A 131 3.17 11.27 23.69
CA ILE A 131 3.03 10.50 22.46
C ILE A 131 2.78 11.49 21.33
N ALA A 132 3.36 11.24 20.16
CA ALA A 132 3.15 12.03 18.95
C ALA A 132 3.07 11.10 17.74
N TYR A 133 2.21 11.45 16.79
CA TYR A 133 1.99 10.67 15.59
C TYR A 133 2.43 11.45 14.35
N MET A 134 3.08 10.74 13.42
CA MET A 134 3.50 11.31 12.14
C MET A 134 3.16 10.32 11.01
N PRO A 135 1.87 10.19 10.67
CA PRO A 135 1.43 9.26 9.65
C PRO A 135 1.91 9.69 8.26
N LEU A 136 1.87 8.76 7.31
CA LEU A 136 2.03 9.09 5.91
C LEU A 136 0.91 10.06 5.48
N THR A 137 1.24 11.14 4.78
CA THR A 137 0.28 12.18 4.36
C THR A 137 0.12 12.30 2.84
N LYS A 138 0.96 11.61 2.08
CA LYS A 138 0.99 11.66 0.61
C LYS A 138 1.07 10.25 0.05
N SER A 139 0.75 10.10 -1.23
CA SER A 139 0.95 8.83 -1.92
C SER A 139 2.45 8.55 -2.06
N THR A 140 2.85 7.33 -1.73
CA THR A 140 4.23 6.84 -1.77
C THR A 140 4.31 5.56 -2.60
N PRO A 141 5.29 5.44 -3.52
CA PRO A 141 5.52 4.20 -4.25
C PRO A 141 5.91 3.04 -3.31
N ILE A 142 5.44 1.83 -3.62
CA ILE A 142 5.90 0.58 -2.99
C ILE A 142 6.99 -0.01 -3.88
N GLU A 143 8.13 -0.32 -3.27
CA GLU A 143 9.26 -0.95 -3.96
C GLU A 143 9.25 -2.46 -3.77
N LEU A 144 9.73 -3.18 -4.79
CA LEU A 144 9.94 -4.63 -4.69
C LEU A 144 11.22 -4.90 -3.91
N ASN A 145 11.09 -5.64 -2.82
CA ASN A 145 12.25 -6.24 -2.16
C ASN A 145 12.64 -7.51 -2.93
N PHE A 146 13.69 -7.42 -3.75
CA PHE A 146 14.32 -8.61 -4.33
C PHE A 146 15.23 -9.23 -3.29
N TYR A 147 14.74 -10.25 -2.58
CA TYR A 147 15.63 -11.16 -1.84
C TYR A 147 16.31 -12.07 -2.88
N GLY A 148 17.55 -11.73 -3.25
CA GLY A 148 18.41 -12.52 -4.12
C GLY A 148 19.23 -13.56 -3.36
#